data_AF-A0A945FRY3-F1
#
_entry.id   AF-A0A945FRY3-F1
#
_cell.length_a   1.000
_cell.length_b   1.000
_cell.length_c   1.000
_cell.angle_alpha   90.00
_cell.angle_beta   90.00
_cell.angle_gamma   90.00
#
_symmetry.space_group_name_H-M   'P 1'
#
loop_
_entity.id
_entity.type
_entity.pdbx_description
1 polymer ?
#
loop_
_entity_poly.entity_id
_entity_poly.type
_entity_poly.pdbx_seq_one_letter_code
_entity_poly.pdbx_strand_id
1 'polypeptide(L)' 'MNRNFRDVDDGLERLQKVLAAAGLGSRRSCEELITSGRVEVDHEIVTTLGSK' A
#
# COMPACT_ATOMS: atom_id res chain seq x y z
N MET A 1 6.03 3.94 -25.23
CA MET A 1 5.48 3.10 -24.15
C MET A 1 6.57 2.83 -23.12
N ASN A 2 6.79 3.70 -22.13
CA ASN A 2 7.67 3.40 -20.99
C ASN A 2 7.31 4.35 -19.85
N ARG A 3 6.37 3.96 -18.98
CA ARG A 3 6.23 4.59 -17.65
C ARG A 3 7.05 3.75 -16.69
N ASN A 4 8.04 4.38 -16.09
CA ASN A 4 9.06 3.74 -15.26
C ASN A 4 8.46 3.65 -13.84
N PHE A 5 7.92 2.48 -13.48
CA PHE A 5 7.21 2.17 -12.22
C PHE A 5 8.15 2.04 -11.00
N ARG A 6 9.20 2.87 -10.91
CA ARG A 6 10.20 2.78 -9.83
C ARG A 6 10.00 3.79 -8.70
N ASP A 7 8.93 4.57 -8.75
CA ASP A 7 8.69 5.71 -7.85
C ASP A 7 7.42 5.55 -6.99
N VAL A 8 6.93 4.33 -6.80
CA VAL A 8 5.84 4.10 -5.83
C VAL A 8 6.38 4.03 -4.39
N ASP A 9 7.69 3.88 -4.22
CA ASP A 9 8.37 3.72 -2.93
C ASP A 9 8.31 4.95 -2.02
N ASP A 10 8.27 6.18 -2.55
CA ASP A 10 8.30 7.41 -1.72
C ASP A 10 6.95 7.67 -1.00
N GLY A 11 5.85 7.07 -1.50
CA GLY A 11 4.52 7.14 -0.88
C GLY A 11 4.11 5.92 -0.05
N LEU A 12 4.85 4.82 -0.18
CA LEU A 12 4.54 3.52 0.43
C LEU A 12 4.80 3.48 1.95
N GLU A 13 5.61 4.39 2.49
CA GLU A 13 6.06 4.43 3.89
C GLU A 13 4.91 4.50 4.91
N ARG A 14 3.67 4.81 4.48
CA ARG A 14 2.53 5.05 5.38
C ARG A 14 1.21 4.39 4.97
N LEU A 15 1.21 3.44 4.04
CA LEU A 15 -0.05 2.81 3.59
C LEU A 15 -0.83 2.19 4.76
N GLN A 16 -0.17 1.44 5.64
CA GLN A 16 -0.76 0.88 6.86
C GLN A 16 -1.34 1.93 7.81
N LYS A 17 -0.77 3.14 7.84
CA LYS A 17 -1.30 4.26 8.64
C LYS A 17 -2.51 4.89 7.96
N VAL A 18 -2.48 5.06 6.64
CA VAL A 18 -3.60 5.61 5.87
C VAL A 18 -4.79 4.66 5.91
N LEU A 19 -4.57 3.36 5.73
CA LEU A 19 -5.60 2.33 5.82
C LEU A 19 -6.19 2.24 7.24
N ALA A 20 -5.36 2.32 8.27
CA ALA A 20 -5.83 2.38 9.65
C ALA A 20 -6.61 3.68 9.96
N ALA A 21 -6.18 4.82 9.42
CA ALA A 21 -6.88 6.10 9.56
C ALA A 21 -8.21 6.13 8.79
N ALA A 22 -8.28 5.44 7.65
CA ALA A 22 -9.49 5.21 6.89
C ALA A 22 -10.44 4.18 7.56
N GLY A 23 -10.00 3.55 8.66
CA GLY A 23 -10.80 2.59 9.41
C GLY A 23 -10.87 1.20 8.79
N LEU A 24 -10.00 0.86 7.82
CA LEU A 24 -9.96 -0.49 7.23
C LEU A 24 -9.53 -1.57 8.24
N GLY A 25 -8.88 -1.19 9.34
CA GLY A 25 -8.59 -2.10 10.43
C GLY A 25 -7.37 -1.69 11.24
N SER A 26 -6.95 -2.58 12.14
CA SER A 26 -5.72 -2.41 12.91
C SER A 26 -4.48 -2.50 12.00
N ARG A 27 -3.32 -2.06 12.51
CA ARG A 27 -2.02 -2.11 11.78
C ARG A 27 -1.77 -3.47 11.11
N ARG A 28 -2.02 -4.57 11.85
CA ARG A 28 -1.91 -5.96 11.34
C ARG A 28 -2.91 -6.30 10.23
N SER A 29 -4.16 -5.88 10.36
CA SER A 29 -5.16 -6.09 9.30
C SER A 29 -4.76 -5.35 8.03
N CYS A 30 -4.16 -4.16 8.16
CA CYS A 30 -3.65 -3.42 7.01
C CYS A 30 -2.49 -4.18 6.34
N GLU A 31 -1.58 -4.77 7.11
CA GLU A 31 -0.50 -5.61 6.56
C GLU A 31 -1.04 -6.83 5.79
N GLU A 32 -2.07 -7.50 6.32
CA GLU A 32 -2.73 -8.61 5.63
C GLU A 32 -3.49 -8.16 4.38
N LEU A 33 -4.16 -7.01 4.41
CA LEU A 33 -4.85 -6.46 3.25
C LEU A 33 -3.89 -6.11 2.12
N ILE A 34 -2.74 -5.51 2.46
CA ILE A 34 -1.69 -5.19 1.50
C ILE A 34 -1.13 -6.50 0.92
N THR A 35 -0.62 -7.40 1.77
CA THR A 35 0.00 -8.66 1.29
C THR A 35 -0.98 -9.57 0.54
N SER A 36 -2.28 -9.51 0.85
CA SER A 36 -3.33 -10.22 0.11
C SER A 36 -3.71 -9.56 -1.22
N GLY A 37 -3.13 -8.41 -1.58
CA GLY A 37 -3.44 -7.69 -2.82
C GLY A 37 -4.84 -7.09 -2.83
N ARG A 38 -5.38 -6.75 -1.65
CA ARG A 38 -6.70 -6.12 -1.50
C ARG A 38 -6.63 -4.59 -1.54
N VAL A 39 -5.44 -4.02 -1.66
CA VAL A 39 -5.22 -2.57 -1.66
C VAL A 39 -4.83 -2.11 -3.05
N GLU A 40 -5.66 -1.26 -3.63
CA GLU A 40 -5.42 -0.60 -4.91
C GLU A 40 -5.12 0.88 -4.64
N VAL A 41 -4.02 1.38 -5.19
CA VAL A 41 -3.63 2.79 -5.11
C VAL A 41 -3.41 3.27 -6.53
N ASP A 42 -4.13 4.31 -6.95
CA ASP A 42 -3.99 4.88 -8.30
C ASP A 42 -4.17 3.83 -9.43
N HIS A 43 -5.10 2.88 -9.25
CA HIS A 43 -5.32 1.73 -10.15
C HIS A 43 -4.19 0.70 -10.23
N GLU A 44 -3.24 0.73 -9.28
CA GLU A 44 -2.22 -0.29 -9.14
C GLU A 44 -2.44 -1.12 -7.86
N ILE A 45 -2.44 -2.44 -8.00
CA ILE A 45 -2.56 -3.37 -6.87
C ILE A 45 -1.22 -3.40 -6.12
N VAL A 46 -1.23 -2.90 -4.89
CA VAL A 46 -0.05 -2.85 -4.03
C VAL A 46 -0.05 -4.08 -3.11
N THR A 47 0.96 -4.93 -3.28
CA THR A 47 1.20 -6.10 -2.41
C THR A 47 2.42 -5.99 -1.52
N THR A 48 3.21 -4.92 -1.68
CA THR A 48 4.45 -4.71 -0.95
C THR A 48 4.20 -3.83 0.27
N LEU A 49 4.63 -4.31 1.44
CA LEU A 49 4.68 -3.51 2.65
C LEU A 49 5.77 -2.45 2.47
N GLY A 50 5.38 -1.17 2.40
CA GLY A 50 6.32 -0.07 2.28
C GLY A 50 7.32 -0.07 3.44
N SER A 51 8.60 -0.27 3.13
CA SER A 51 9.70 -0.13 4.07
C SER A 51 10.74 0.78 3.44
N LYS A 52 10.76 2.03 3.90
CA LYS A 52 11.92 2.90 3.82
C LYS A 52 12.04 3.72 5.11
#